data_AF-A0A330HS63-F1
#
_entry.id   AF-A0A330HS63-F1
#
_cell.length_a   1.000
_cell.length_b   1.000
_cell.length_c   1.000
_cell.angle_alpha   90.00
_cell.angle_beta   90.00
_cell.angle_gamma   90.00
#
_symmetry.space_group_name_H-M   'P 1'
#
loop_
_entity.id
_entity.type
_entity.pdbx_description
1 polymer ?
#
loop_
_entity_poly.entity_id
_entity_poly.type
_entity_poly.pdbx_seq_one_letter_code
_entity_poly.pdbx_strand_id
1 'polypeptide(L)'
;MTAFARTAFLALLAAASVAPAAAAEVAMKGPEILSALKGAHVQGENWSQEFDDGGATTYTRDGKHQAGRWDVRGDQYCSLWPPSDNWVCYDMTIDSADPAHEQVTWISADGHRNPAHLIRKGQ
;
A
#
# COMPACT_ATOMS: atom_id res chain seq x y z
N MET A 1 -36.32 53.52 33.73
CA MET A 1 -36.86 52.25 33.19
C MET A 1 -36.43 52.15 31.73
N THR A 2 -35.84 50.99 31.35
CA THR A 2 -35.72 50.39 30.00
C THR A 2 -35.01 51.16 28.87
N ALA A 3 -34.16 50.59 28.01
CA ALA A 3 -33.26 49.43 28.00
C ALA A 3 -32.46 49.58 26.68
N PHE A 4 -31.12 49.43 26.70
CA PHE A 4 -30.31 49.39 25.48
C PHE A 4 -30.45 48.01 24.83
N ALA A 5 -31.06 47.92 23.65
CA ALA A 5 -31.09 46.70 22.86
C ALA A 5 -29.78 46.56 22.07
N ARG A 6 -28.83 45.81 22.61
CA ARG A 6 -27.64 45.34 21.89
C ARG A 6 -28.00 44.10 21.09
N THR A 7 -28.33 44.27 19.82
CA THR A 7 -28.50 43.13 18.90
C THR A 7 -27.13 42.74 18.38
N ALA A 8 -26.46 41.81 19.07
CA ALA A 8 -25.26 41.16 18.55
C ALA A 8 -25.69 40.02 17.61
N PHE A 9 -25.51 40.20 16.31
CA PHE A 9 -25.62 39.13 15.32
C PHE A 9 -24.38 38.24 15.42
N LEU A 10 -24.51 37.08 16.07
CA LEU A 10 -23.51 36.01 16.00
C LEU A 10 -23.73 35.23 14.70
N ALA A 11 -22.93 35.53 13.68
CA ALA A 11 -22.81 34.70 12.49
C ALA A 11 -22.03 33.42 12.86
N LEU A 12 -22.76 32.32 13.09
CA LEU A 12 -22.20 30.99 13.24
C LEU A 12 -21.70 30.50 11.88
N LEU A 13 -20.42 30.70 11.58
CA LEU A 13 -19.74 30.02 10.48
C LEU A 13 -19.61 28.53 10.85
N ALA A 14 -20.53 27.71 10.37
CA ALA A 14 -20.40 26.26 10.39
C ALA A 14 -19.26 25.87 9.44
N ALA A 15 -18.05 25.74 9.99
CA ALA A 15 -16.93 25.11 9.31
C ALA A 15 -17.27 23.61 9.16
N ALA A 16 -17.84 23.23 8.02
CA ALA A 16 -17.94 21.84 7.61
C ALA A 16 -16.51 21.35 7.34
N SER A 17 -15.91 20.67 8.32
CA SER A 17 -14.68 19.94 8.16
C SER A 17 -14.92 18.79 7.19
N VAL A 18 -14.59 19.00 5.91
CA VAL A 18 -14.47 17.93 4.93
C VAL A 18 -13.22 17.15 5.32
N ALA A 19 -13.37 16.14 6.18
CA ALA A 19 -12.32 15.16 6.37
C ALA A 19 -12.12 14.44 5.04
N PRO A 20 -10.88 14.32 4.52
CA PRO A 20 -10.65 13.49 3.36
C PRO A 20 -11.04 12.07 3.76
N ALA A 21 -12.02 11.49 3.06
CA ALA A 21 -12.25 10.06 3.11
C ALA A 21 -11.03 9.40 2.46
N ALA A 22 -10.00 9.12 3.26
CA ALA A 22 -8.98 8.17 2.85
C ALA A 22 -9.74 6.89 2.52
N ALA A 23 -9.71 6.46 1.26
CA ALA A 23 -10.30 5.19 0.88
C ALA A 23 -9.64 4.12 1.76
N ALA A 24 -10.47 3.28 2.39
CA ALA A 24 -9.94 2.22 3.22
C ALA A 24 -9.21 1.23 2.31
N GLU A 25 -7.96 0.93 2.64
CA GLU A 25 -7.21 -0.13 1.99
C GLU A 25 -8.02 -1.44 2.03
N VAL A 26 -8.04 -2.17 0.92
CA VAL A 26 -8.80 -3.42 0.77
C VAL A 26 -7.83 -4.60 0.88
N ALA A 27 -8.18 -5.59 1.71
CA ALA A 27 -7.41 -6.83 1.81
C ALA A 27 -7.46 -7.61 0.49
N MET A 28 -6.29 -8.01 0.01
CA MET A 28 -6.15 -8.73 -1.25
C MET A 28 -6.24 -10.25 -1.05
N LYS A 29 -6.84 -10.94 -2.02
CA LYS A 29 -6.90 -12.40 -2.09
C LYS A 29 -5.83 -12.96 -3.01
N GLY A 30 -5.52 -14.24 -2.86
CA GLY A 30 -4.42 -14.89 -3.61
C GLY A 30 -4.41 -14.58 -5.12
N PRO A 31 -5.52 -14.77 -5.85
CA PRO A 31 -5.58 -14.44 -7.27
C PRO A 31 -5.35 -12.95 -7.59
N GLU A 32 -5.77 -12.06 -6.70
CA GLU A 32 -5.60 -10.60 -6.85
C GLU A 32 -4.14 -10.21 -6.61
N ILE A 33 -3.49 -10.77 -5.58
CA ILE A 33 -2.06 -10.60 -5.32
C ILE A 33 -1.25 -11.06 -6.52
N LEU A 34 -1.53 -12.28 -7.02
CA LEU A 34 -0.84 -12.84 -8.17
C LEU A 34 -1.01 -11.94 -9.39
N SER A 35 -2.24 -11.50 -9.69
CA SER A 35 -2.51 -10.63 -10.83
C SER A 35 -1.89 -9.25 -10.70
N ALA A 36 -1.78 -8.71 -9.48
CA ALA A 36 -1.22 -7.38 -9.25
C ALA A 36 0.30 -7.36 -9.36
N LEU A 37 0.97 -8.39 -8.83
CA LEU A 37 2.44 -8.43 -8.76
C LEU A 37 3.08 -9.04 -9.99
N LYS A 38 2.40 -9.92 -10.74
CA LYS A 38 3.00 -10.60 -11.88
C LYS A 38 3.50 -9.61 -12.96
N GLY A 39 4.82 -9.54 -13.14
CA GLY A 39 5.46 -8.64 -14.10
C GLY A 39 5.46 -7.17 -13.68
N ALA A 40 5.09 -6.87 -12.43
CA ALA A 40 4.99 -5.52 -11.90
C ALA A 40 6.30 -5.06 -11.27
N HIS A 41 6.38 -3.75 -11.06
CA HIS A 41 7.40 -3.09 -10.27
C HIS A 41 6.75 -2.36 -9.11
N VAL A 42 7.42 -2.32 -7.96
CA VAL A 42 6.95 -1.58 -6.79
C VAL A 42 8.05 -0.68 -6.27
N GLN A 43 7.67 0.52 -5.85
CA GLN A 43 8.59 1.56 -5.38
C GLN A 43 8.17 2.02 -3.99
N GLY A 44 9.00 1.71 -3.00
CA GLY A 44 8.95 2.31 -1.67
C GLY A 44 9.88 3.52 -1.57
N GLU A 45 10.03 4.07 -0.36
CA GLU A 45 10.81 5.30 -0.12
C GLU A 45 12.29 5.16 -0.52
N ASN A 46 12.98 4.12 -0.06
CA ASN A 46 14.40 3.86 -0.33
C ASN A 46 14.66 2.45 -0.89
N TRP A 47 13.60 1.80 -1.37
CA TRP A 47 13.68 0.46 -1.90
C TRP A 47 12.71 0.29 -3.06
N SER A 48 13.03 -0.64 -3.95
CA SER A 48 12.14 -1.06 -5.01
C SER A 48 12.22 -2.57 -5.18
N GLN A 49 11.21 -3.15 -5.81
CA GLN A 49 11.19 -4.57 -6.09
C GLN A 49 10.57 -4.84 -7.45
N GLU A 50 11.21 -5.70 -8.22
CA GLU A 50 10.75 -6.17 -9.52
C GLU A 50 10.26 -7.61 -9.37
N PHE A 51 9.10 -7.90 -9.95
CA PHE A 51 8.47 -9.23 -9.92
C PHE A 51 8.41 -9.80 -11.33
N ASP A 52 9.15 -10.87 -11.57
CA ASP A 52 9.08 -11.61 -12.82
C ASP A 52 7.83 -12.49 -12.88
N ASP A 53 7.35 -12.76 -14.10
CA ASP A 53 6.19 -13.61 -14.37
C ASP A 53 6.36 -15.07 -13.87
N GLY A 54 7.62 -15.55 -13.75
CA GLY A 54 8.01 -16.89 -13.35
C GLY A 54 8.33 -17.07 -11.87
N GLY A 55 8.04 -16.08 -11.02
CA GLY A 55 8.25 -16.18 -9.56
C GLY A 55 9.67 -15.82 -9.11
N ALA A 56 10.50 -15.25 -9.99
CA ALA A 56 11.74 -14.59 -9.60
C ALA A 56 11.46 -13.14 -9.18
N THR A 57 12.28 -12.59 -8.28
CA THR A 57 12.17 -11.19 -7.90
C THR A 57 13.54 -10.59 -7.58
N THR A 58 13.70 -9.30 -7.87
CA THR A 58 14.89 -8.53 -7.53
C THR A 58 14.49 -7.41 -6.59
N TYR A 59 15.02 -7.43 -5.38
CA TYR A 59 14.88 -6.35 -4.42
C TYR A 59 16.07 -5.40 -4.52
N THR A 60 15.81 -4.11 -4.59
CA THR A 60 16.85 -3.08 -4.62
C THR A 60 16.68 -2.15 -3.43
N ARG A 61 17.73 -1.95 -2.65
CA ARG A 61 17.75 -0.96 -1.55
C ARG A 61 19.11 -0.29 -1.51
N ASP A 62 19.11 1.03 -1.47
CA ASP A 62 20.34 1.84 -1.42
C ASP A 62 21.38 1.42 -2.49
N GLY A 63 20.90 1.11 -3.70
CA GLY A 63 21.72 0.67 -4.84
C GLY A 63 22.24 -0.77 -4.77
N LYS A 64 21.88 -1.54 -3.73
CA LYS A 64 22.22 -2.96 -3.62
C LYS A 64 21.06 -3.81 -4.11
N HIS A 65 21.37 -4.77 -4.97
CA HIS A 65 20.40 -5.72 -5.50
C HIS A 65 20.50 -7.04 -4.74
N GLN A 66 19.35 -7.62 -4.40
CA GLN A 66 19.21 -8.96 -3.86
C GLN A 66 18.24 -9.74 -4.73
N ALA A 67 18.72 -10.84 -5.31
CA ALA A 67 17.87 -11.77 -6.04
C ALA A 67 17.14 -12.68 -5.04
N GLY A 68 15.88 -12.97 -5.33
CA GLY A 68 15.04 -13.85 -4.54
C GLY A 68 13.96 -14.50 -5.38
N ARG A 69 13.05 -15.16 -4.67
CA ARG A 69 11.86 -15.77 -5.25
C ARG A 69 10.63 -15.26 -4.53
N TRP A 70 9.52 -15.23 -5.26
CA TRP A 70 8.22 -14.93 -4.70
C TRP A 70 7.19 -15.94 -5.20
N ASP A 71 6.13 -16.08 -4.42
CA ASP A 71 4.99 -16.92 -4.74
C ASP A 71 3.76 -16.44 -3.95
N VAL A 72 2.58 -16.89 -4.34
CA VAL A 72 1.34 -16.65 -3.58
C VAL A 72 0.88 -17.95 -2.95
N ARG A 73 0.75 -17.97 -1.62
CA ARG A 73 0.34 -19.15 -0.86
C ARG A 73 -0.93 -18.84 -0.06
N GLY A 74 -2.07 -19.34 -0.53
CA GLY A 74 -3.36 -18.91 -0.01
C GLY A 74 -3.60 -17.44 -0.35
N ASP A 75 -3.92 -16.63 0.67
CA ASP A 75 -4.15 -15.18 0.53
C ASP A 75 -2.92 -14.34 0.89
N GLN A 76 -1.72 -14.93 0.84
CA GLN A 76 -0.48 -14.26 1.25
C GLN A 76 0.54 -14.20 0.13
N TYR A 77 1.23 -13.06 0.06
CA TYR A 77 2.48 -12.95 -0.67
C TYR A 77 3.60 -13.59 0.15
N CYS A 78 4.36 -14.50 -0.44
CA CYS A 78 5.49 -15.13 0.20
C CYS A 78 6.76 -14.87 -0.58
N SER A 79 7.85 -14.61 0.12
CA SER A 79 9.17 -14.37 -0.48
C SER A 79 10.25 -15.25 0.15
N LEU A 80 11.27 -15.53 -0.65
CA LEU A 80 12.44 -16.31 -0.29
C LEU A 80 13.69 -15.55 -0.72
N TRP A 81 14.59 -15.34 0.23
CA TRP A 81 15.81 -14.54 0.03
C TRP A 81 17.05 -15.35 0.42
N PRO A 82 17.79 -15.90 -0.55
CA PRO A 82 19.05 -16.57 -0.28
C PRO A 82 20.03 -15.69 0.51
N PRO A 83 20.85 -16.28 1.40
CA PRO A 83 21.06 -17.74 1.59
C PRO A 83 20.00 -18.43 2.48
N SER A 84 18.92 -17.76 2.87
CA SER A 84 17.83 -18.40 3.60
C SER A 84 17.01 -19.32 2.69
N ASP A 85 16.64 -20.48 3.21
CA ASP A 85 15.65 -21.39 2.60
C ASP A 85 14.23 -21.20 3.16
N ASN A 86 14.08 -20.27 4.11
CA ASN A 86 12.79 -19.98 4.75
C ASN A 86 11.97 -18.98 3.94
N TRP A 87 10.76 -19.39 3.61
CA TRP A 87 9.76 -18.50 3.04
C TRP A 87 9.13 -17.64 4.12
N VAL A 88 9.04 -16.34 3.86
CA VAL A 88 8.36 -15.38 4.74
C VAL A 88 7.14 -14.84 4.02
N CYS A 89 5.98 -14.97 4.67
CA CYS A 89 4.68 -14.63 4.10
C CYS A 89 4.09 -13.40 4.78
N TYR A 90 3.36 -12.60 4.00
CA TYR A 90 2.76 -11.33 4.36
C TYR A 90 1.32 -11.29 3.85
N ASP A 91 0.42 -10.77 4.68
CA ASP A 91 -0.86 -10.32 4.17
C ASP A 91 -0.64 -9.08 3.30
N MET A 92 -1.52 -8.87 2.33
CA MET A 92 -1.46 -7.69 1.46
C MET A 92 -2.78 -6.95 1.43
N THR A 93 -2.67 -5.63 1.36
CA THR A 93 -3.78 -4.73 1.08
C THR A 93 -3.44 -3.84 -0.10
N ILE A 94 -4.46 -3.28 -0.74
CA ILE A 94 -4.33 -2.32 -1.84
C ILE A 94 -5.21 -1.09 -1.59
N ASP A 95 -4.66 0.08 -1.89
CA ASP A 95 -5.41 1.31 -2.10
C ASP A 95 -5.34 1.65 -3.59
N SER A 96 -6.49 1.58 -4.26
CA SER A 96 -6.65 1.89 -5.68
C SER A 96 -7.57 3.10 -5.91
N ALA A 97 -7.73 3.97 -4.91
CA ALA A 97 -8.59 5.14 -5.01
C ALA A 97 -8.10 6.14 -6.06
N ASP A 98 -6.79 6.21 -6.25
CA ASP A 98 -6.15 6.94 -7.34
C ASP A 98 -5.45 5.95 -8.28
N PRO A 99 -5.99 5.68 -9.49
CA PRO A 99 -5.39 4.78 -10.46
C PRO A 99 -3.98 5.19 -10.94
N ALA A 100 -3.61 6.47 -10.79
CA ALA A 100 -2.26 6.94 -11.10
C ALA A 100 -1.28 6.70 -9.95
N HIS A 101 -1.78 6.44 -8.74
CA HIS A 101 -1.00 6.32 -7.52
C HIS A 101 -1.43 5.10 -6.68
N GLU A 102 -1.72 3.97 -7.34
CA GLU A 102 -2.07 2.74 -6.64
C GLU A 102 -0.97 2.36 -5.64
N GLN A 103 -1.36 1.95 -4.45
CA GLN A 103 -0.44 1.54 -3.39
C GLN A 103 -0.81 0.16 -2.89
N VAL A 104 0.21 -0.68 -2.70
CA VAL A 104 0.08 -1.97 -2.03
C VAL A 104 0.85 -1.93 -0.71
N THR A 105 0.33 -2.59 0.30
CA THR A 105 0.96 -2.67 1.62
C THR A 105 1.17 -4.11 2.00
N TRP A 106 2.42 -4.47 2.30
CA TRP A 106 2.77 -5.76 2.91
C TRP A 106 2.63 -5.65 4.42
N ILE A 107 1.95 -6.62 5.03
CA ILE A 107 1.69 -6.68 6.46
C ILE A 107 2.29 -7.98 7.00
N SER A 108 3.31 -7.87 7.85
CA SER A 108 3.94 -9.05 8.49
C SER A 108 3.05 -9.62 9.59
N ALA A 109 3.36 -10.84 10.04
CA ALA A 109 2.62 -11.52 11.10
C ALA A 109 2.58 -10.78 12.44
N ASP A 110 3.55 -9.89 12.70
CA ASP A 110 3.59 -9.00 13.88
C ASP A 110 2.87 -7.66 13.64
N GLY A 111 2.29 -7.45 12.45
CA GLY A 111 1.54 -6.27 12.08
C GLY A 111 2.38 -5.11 11.53
N HIS A 112 3.70 -5.28 11.33
CA HIS A 112 4.49 -4.25 10.67
C HIS A 112 4.04 -4.05 9.22
N ARG A 113 3.90 -2.79 8.79
CA ARG A 113 3.34 -2.41 7.50
C ARG A 113 4.41 -1.75 6.64
N ASN A 114 4.50 -2.19 5.38
CA ASN A 114 5.42 -1.64 4.41
C ASN A 114 4.64 -1.27 3.15
N PRO A 115 4.21 -0.01 2.98
CA PRO A 115 3.54 0.44 1.77
C PRO A 115 4.55 0.66 0.62
N ALA A 116 4.10 0.47 -0.61
CA ALA A 116 4.82 0.85 -1.82
C ALA A 116 3.84 1.25 -2.93
N HIS A 117 4.30 2.12 -3.82
CA HIS A 117 3.59 2.43 -5.05
C HIS A 117 3.66 1.23 -6.01
N LEU A 118 2.52 0.81 -6.55
CA LEU A 118 2.41 -0.26 -7.53
C LEU A 118 2.45 0.30 -8.94
N ILE A 119 3.39 -0.21 -9.74
CA ILE A 119 3.52 0.09 -11.17
C ILE A 119 3.25 -1.21 -11.93
N ARG A 120 2.06 -1.32 -12.51
CA ARG A 120 1.63 -2.56 -13.19
C ARG A 120 2.35 -2.73 -14.52
N LYS A 121 2.47 -3.99 -14.96
CA LYS A 121 3.01 -4.32 -16.28
C LYS A 121 2.23 -3.62 -17.38
N GLY A 122 2.91 -2.75 -18.14
CA GLY A 122 2.34 -2.06 -19.30
C GLY A 122 1.58 -0.76 -19.00
N GLN A 123 1.63 -0.27 -17.75
CA GLN A 123 1.30 1.12 -17.41
C GLN A 123 2.46 2.06 -17.71
#